data_AF-A0A3Q9FTR2-F1
#
_entry.id   AF-A0A3Q9FTR2-F1
#
_cell.length_a   1.000
_cell.length_b   1.000
_cell.length_c   1.000
_cell.angle_alpha   90.00
_cell.angle_beta   90.00
_cell.angle_gamma   90.00
#
_symmetry.space_group_name_H-M   'P 1'
#
loop_
_entity.id
_entity.type
_entity.pdbx_description
1 polymer ?
#
loop_
_entity_poly.entity_id
_entity_poly.type
_entity_poly.pdbx_seq_one_letter_code
_entity_poly.pdbx_strand_id
1 'polypeptide(L)'
;MTNGAGSTVICRNPACSDPVPPTRHGRPRIYCSDACRRAYYRAGTARRGSPDTERHDRYVQQILDELWQRVDRLRDLAHADRTGLTGADSPRSQALALLKGSAEACKDLQDLDAAIVQQARDRGVKVADIAAARNISADKVSRDWPADSIDRRMNQRQQRRSVVHRPAGSPDVANEPLHLPGRYLPGEGLGPGLSGYGRDSTEGPPPTGDSCPYPSDRPARRPRCSSASLAGPVVCRGCRNVYTSLTPDPREPRHEGPVPADRAVRQGHARRG
;
A
#
# COMPACT_ATOMS: atom_id res chain seq x y z
N MET A 1 -33.13 29.45 -55.29
CA MET A 1 -32.72 29.78 -53.91
C MET A 1 -33.04 28.57 -53.04
N THR A 2 -32.14 27.59 -52.99
CA THR A 2 -32.34 26.38 -52.19
C THR A 2 -31.94 26.68 -50.75
N ASN A 3 -32.92 26.60 -49.85
CA ASN A 3 -32.74 26.64 -48.41
C ASN A 3 -31.78 25.51 -48.02
N GLY A 4 -30.51 25.85 -47.81
CA GLY A 4 -29.56 24.94 -47.18
C GLY A 4 -30.07 24.67 -45.77
N ALA A 5 -30.72 23.52 -45.59
CA ALA A 5 -31.09 23.00 -44.29
C ALA A 5 -29.80 22.82 -43.48
N GLY A 6 -29.42 23.86 -42.73
CA GLY A 6 -28.30 23.82 -41.82
C GLY A 6 -28.59 22.71 -40.83
N SER A 7 -27.82 21.62 -40.90
CA SER A 7 -27.96 20.52 -39.97
C SER A 7 -27.73 21.06 -38.56
N THR A 8 -28.78 21.01 -37.75
CA THR A 8 -28.72 21.45 -36.35
C THR A 8 -27.77 20.51 -35.61
N VAL A 9 -26.55 20.96 -35.35
CA VAL A 9 -25.56 20.18 -34.59
C VAL A 9 -26.06 20.05 -33.16
N ILE A 10 -26.25 18.83 -32.68
CA ILE A 10 -26.67 18.55 -31.30
C ILE A 10 -25.46 18.62 -30.37
N CYS A 11 -25.69 19.06 -29.13
CA CYS A 11 -24.66 19.14 -28.10
C CYS A 11 -23.97 17.78 -27.90
N ARG A 12 -22.62 17.78 -27.81
CA ARG A 12 -21.84 16.55 -27.57
C ARG A 12 -21.99 15.97 -26.16
N ASN A 13 -22.56 16.72 -25.22
CA ASN A 13 -22.77 16.23 -23.86
C ASN A 13 -23.89 15.17 -23.86
N PRO A 14 -23.64 13.89 -23.50
CA PRO A 14 -24.67 12.84 -23.58
C PRO A 14 -25.84 13.06 -22.62
N ALA A 15 -25.68 13.94 -21.62
CA ALA A 15 -26.75 14.34 -20.71
C ALA A 15 -27.55 15.57 -21.20
N CYS A 16 -27.26 16.09 -22.40
CA CYS A 16 -27.90 17.27 -22.97
C CYS A 16 -28.21 17.03 -24.45
N SER A 17 -29.48 17.21 -24.82
CA SER A 17 -29.96 17.06 -26.19
C SER A 17 -30.19 18.42 -26.89
N ASP A 18 -29.76 19.52 -26.28
CA ASP A 18 -30.01 20.85 -26.82
C ASP A 18 -29.23 21.11 -28.12
N PRO A 19 -29.81 21.88 -29.06
CA PRO A 19 -29.11 22.29 -30.27
C PRO A 19 -27.96 23.23 -29.92
N VAL A 20 -26.83 23.08 -30.62
CA VAL A 20 -25.70 23.99 -30.50
C VAL A 20 -26.00 25.28 -31.30
N PRO A 21 -25.94 26.46 -30.68
CA PRO A 21 -26.21 27.70 -31.38
C PRO A 21 -25.18 27.91 -32.51
N PRO A 22 -25.62 28.37 -33.70
CA PRO A 22 -24.73 28.56 -34.84
C PRO A 22 -23.69 29.64 -34.53
N THR A 23 -22.42 29.31 -34.73
CA THR A 23 -21.32 30.28 -34.58
C THR A 23 -21.29 31.19 -35.81
N ARG A 24 -21.41 32.52 -35.63
CA ARG A 24 -21.35 33.48 -36.75
C ARG A 24 -19.97 33.59 -37.41
N HIS A 25 -18.90 33.48 -36.62
CA HIS A 25 -17.52 33.51 -37.11
C HIS A 25 -16.60 32.61 -36.27
N GLY A 26 -15.65 31.93 -36.91
CA GLY A 26 -14.65 31.08 -36.24
C GLY A 26 -15.07 29.61 -36.11
N ARG A 27 -14.37 28.88 -35.22
CA ARG A 27 -14.55 27.43 -35.05
C ARG A 27 -15.98 27.12 -34.55
N PRO A 28 -16.69 26.15 -35.18
CA PRO A 28 -18.00 25.71 -34.71
C PRO A 28 -17.96 25.29 -33.24
N ARG A 29 -18.95 25.72 -32.46
CA ARG A 29 -19.12 25.22 -31.09
C ARG A 29 -19.56 23.75 -31.16
N ILE A 30 -19.15 22.97 -30.15
CA ILE A 30 -19.48 21.54 -30.02
C ILE A 30 -20.48 21.33 -28.85
N TYR A 31 -20.64 22.35 -28.01
CA TYR A 31 -21.50 22.33 -26.83
C TYR A 31 -22.46 23.51 -26.87
N CYS A 32 -23.69 23.32 -26.43
CA CYS A 32 -24.72 24.37 -26.39
C CYS A 32 -24.34 25.52 -25.44
N SER A 33 -23.59 25.21 -24.37
CA SER A 33 -23.14 26.17 -23.37
C SER A 33 -21.81 25.75 -22.73
N ASP A 34 -21.14 26.69 -22.07
CA ASP A 34 -19.91 26.41 -21.31
C ASP A 34 -20.18 25.54 -20.07
N ALA A 35 -21.39 25.63 -19.50
CA ALA A 35 -21.84 24.74 -18.43
C ALA A 35 -21.91 23.29 -18.92
N CYS A 36 -22.50 23.05 -20.10
CA CYS A 36 -22.53 21.72 -20.71
C CYS A 36 -21.14 21.20 -21.07
N ARG A 37 -20.25 22.08 -21.55
CA ARG A 37 -18.84 21.72 -21.77
C ARG A 37 -18.20 21.24 -20.47
N ARG A 38 -18.34 22.00 -19.38
CA ARG A 38 -17.79 21.63 -18.05
C ARG A 38 -18.41 20.32 -17.55
N ALA A 39 -19.72 20.14 -17.68
CA ALA A 39 -20.41 18.92 -17.28
C ALA A 39 -19.89 17.68 -18.05
N TYR A 40 -19.71 17.82 -19.37
CA TYR A 40 -19.13 16.75 -20.21
C TYR A 40 -17.72 16.37 -19.76
N TYR A 41 -16.84 17.34 -19.52
CA TYR A 41 -15.48 17.05 -19.05
C TYR A 41 -15.48 16.43 -17.65
N ARG A 42 -16.31 16.91 -16.72
CA ARG A 42 -16.46 16.30 -15.37
C ARG A 42 -16.94 14.86 -15.45
N ALA A 43 -17.93 14.58 -16.30
CA ALA A 43 -18.43 13.23 -16.52
C ALA A 43 -17.37 12.34 -17.19
N GLY A 44 -16.60 12.88 -18.13
CA GLY A 44 -15.50 12.19 -18.79
C GLY A 44 -14.36 11.80 -17.84
N THR A 45 -13.96 12.72 -16.95
CA THR A 45 -12.94 12.45 -15.92
C THR A 45 -13.43 11.45 -14.88
N ALA A 46 -14.70 11.52 -14.47
CA ALA A 46 -15.28 10.54 -13.56
C ALA A 46 -15.37 9.13 -14.17
N ARG A 47 -15.63 9.03 -15.48
CA ARG A 47 -15.77 7.73 -16.18
C ARG A 47 -14.46 7.05 -16.55
N ARG A 48 -13.40 7.82 -16.86
CA ARG A 48 -12.11 7.23 -17.25
C ARG A 48 -11.23 6.81 -16.09
N GLY A 49 -11.60 7.15 -14.85
CA GLY A 49 -10.69 7.06 -13.71
C GLY A 49 -9.50 8.00 -13.88
N SER A 50 -8.84 8.38 -12.79
CA SER A 50 -7.49 8.93 -12.94
C SER A 50 -6.56 7.76 -13.31
N PRO A 51 -5.53 7.95 -14.16
CA PRO A 51 -4.45 6.96 -14.28
C PRO A 51 -3.87 6.55 -12.92
N ASP A 52 -3.93 7.44 -11.92
CA ASP A 52 -3.54 7.15 -10.54
C ASP A 52 -4.48 6.15 -9.88
N THR A 53 -5.80 6.24 -10.12
CA THR A 53 -6.79 5.28 -9.60
C THR A 53 -6.49 3.87 -10.08
N GLU A 54 -6.23 3.70 -11.38
CA GLU A 54 -5.86 2.39 -11.93
C GLU A 54 -4.53 1.88 -11.37
N ARG A 55 -3.55 2.78 -11.19
CA ARG A 55 -2.25 2.44 -10.59
C ARG A 55 -2.43 1.91 -9.17
N HIS A 56 -3.26 2.56 -8.35
CA HIS A 56 -3.55 2.13 -6.99
C HIS A 56 -4.39 0.85 -6.94
N ASP A 57 -5.38 0.69 -7.84
CA ASP A 57 -6.15 -0.56 -7.97
C ASP A 57 -5.24 -1.76 -8.27
N ARG A 58 -4.34 -1.62 -9.26
CA ARG A 58 -3.37 -2.67 -9.61
C ARG A 58 -2.41 -2.96 -8.46
N TYR A 59 -2.00 -1.91 -7.74
CA TYR A 59 -1.08 -2.06 -6.61
C TYR A 59 -1.72 -2.80 -5.42
N VAL A 60 -3.00 -2.54 -5.11
CA VAL A 60 -3.74 -3.27 -4.08
C VAL A 60 -3.83 -4.75 -4.42
N GLN A 61 -4.22 -5.10 -5.66
CA GLN A 61 -4.29 -6.49 -6.11
C GLN A 61 -2.92 -7.19 -6.00
N GLN A 62 -1.87 -6.52 -6.44
CA GLN A 62 -0.52 -7.03 -6.33
C GLN A 62 -0.10 -7.32 -4.88
N ILE A 63 -0.40 -6.45 -3.92
CA ILE A 63 -0.09 -6.73 -2.50
C ILE A 63 -0.88 -7.91 -1.98
N LEU A 64 -2.17 -8.04 -2.35
CA LEU A 64 -3.01 -9.15 -1.93
C LEU A 64 -2.46 -10.50 -2.42
N ASP A 65 -2.08 -10.60 -3.70
CA ASP A 65 -1.50 -11.81 -4.28
C ASP A 65 -0.19 -12.20 -3.58
N GLU A 66 0.68 -11.22 -3.35
CA GLU A 66 1.97 -11.44 -2.67
C GLU A 66 1.78 -11.85 -1.20
N LEU A 67 0.82 -11.25 -0.51
CA LEU A 67 0.49 -11.58 0.88
C LEU A 67 -0.05 -13.01 0.97
N TRP A 68 -0.93 -13.39 0.04
CA TRP A 68 -1.47 -14.76 -0.03
C TRP A 68 -0.35 -15.79 -0.23
N GLN A 69 0.52 -15.58 -1.22
CA GLN A 69 1.69 -16.43 -1.45
C GLN A 69 2.64 -16.48 -0.24
N ARG A 70 2.74 -15.41 0.54
CA ARG A 70 3.57 -15.40 1.76
C ARG A 70 2.92 -16.20 2.89
N VAL A 71 1.61 -16.07 3.09
CA VAL A 71 0.86 -16.83 4.09
C VAL A 71 0.92 -18.32 3.79
N ASP A 72 0.78 -18.72 2.53
CA ASP A 72 0.92 -20.13 2.13
C ASP A 72 2.33 -20.67 2.40
N ARG A 73 3.38 -19.91 2.06
CA ARG A 73 4.76 -20.30 2.40
C ARG A 73 4.99 -20.45 3.91
N LEU A 74 4.43 -19.56 4.71
CA LEU A 74 4.50 -19.67 6.18
C LEU A 74 3.77 -20.91 6.69
N ARG A 75 2.61 -21.23 6.10
CA ARG A 75 1.86 -22.43 6.40
C ARG A 75 2.66 -23.69 6.06
N ASP A 76 3.28 -23.74 4.88
CA ASP A 76 4.10 -24.88 4.45
C ASP A 76 5.31 -25.08 5.36
N LEU A 77 6.00 -23.99 5.70
CA LEU A 77 7.11 -24.02 6.67
C LEU A 77 6.67 -24.53 8.05
N ALA A 78 5.49 -24.12 8.52
CA ALA A 78 4.96 -24.57 9.81
C ALA A 78 4.51 -26.04 9.78
N HIS A 79 4.02 -26.53 8.63
CA HIS A 79 3.69 -27.96 8.46
C HIS A 79 4.93 -28.83 8.37
N ALA A 80 5.96 -28.37 7.64
CA ALA A 80 7.22 -29.10 7.50
C ALA A 80 7.95 -29.26 8.85
N ASP A 81 7.87 -28.24 9.71
CA ASP A 81 8.39 -28.27 11.10
C ASP A 81 7.71 -29.39 11.91
N ARG A 82 6.39 -29.52 11.76
CA ARG A 82 5.59 -30.51 12.49
C ARG A 82 5.85 -31.94 12.03
N THR A 83 6.02 -32.16 10.73
CA THR A 83 6.18 -33.49 10.16
C THR A 83 7.61 -34.02 10.27
N GLY A 84 8.57 -33.19 10.68
CA GLY A 84 9.98 -33.58 10.77
C GLY A 84 10.60 -33.96 9.42
N LEU A 85 9.97 -33.55 8.31
CA LEU A 85 10.41 -33.85 6.94
C LEU A 85 11.57 -32.97 6.49
N THR A 86 11.87 -31.90 7.21
CA THR A 86 13.07 -31.11 7.00
C THR A 86 14.27 -31.89 7.53
N GLY A 87 15.26 -32.12 6.66
CA GLY A 87 16.55 -32.70 7.07
C GLY A 87 17.21 -31.88 8.19
N ALA A 88 18.33 -32.37 8.73
CA ALA A 88 19.01 -31.87 9.93
C ALA A 88 19.40 -30.36 9.99
N ASP A 89 18.95 -29.54 9.05
CA ASP A 89 18.88 -28.09 9.17
C ASP A 89 18.17 -27.74 10.49
N SER A 90 18.93 -27.15 11.42
CA SER A 90 18.53 -27.11 12.82
C SER A 90 17.17 -26.43 13.01
N PRO A 91 16.25 -26.96 13.84
CA PRO A 91 14.89 -26.41 14.07
C PRO A 91 14.89 -24.92 14.47
N ARG A 92 16.00 -24.43 15.02
CA ARG A 92 16.21 -23.00 15.31
C ARG A 92 16.18 -22.11 14.06
N SER A 93 16.67 -22.57 12.91
CA SER A 93 16.65 -21.81 11.66
C SER A 93 15.22 -21.67 11.13
N GLN A 94 14.40 -22.70 11.28
CA GLN A 94 13.00 -22.73 10.85
C GLN A 94 12.11 -21.83 11.70
N ALA A 95 12.24 -21.89 13.03
CA ALA A 95 11.54 -20.97 13.92
C ALA A 95 11.89 -19.49 13.62
N LEU A 96 13.17 -19.21 13.34
CA LEU A 96 13.60 -17.87 12.92
C LEU A 96 13.04 -17.48 11.54
N ALA A 97 12.94 -18.41 10.60
CA ALA A 97 12.32 -18.16 9.30
C ALA A 97 10.83 -17.82 9.43
N LEU A 98 10.08 -18.53 10.28
CA LEU A 98 8.68 -18.23 10.58
C LEU A 98 8.50 -16.85 11.23
N LEU A 99 9.37 -16.48 12.19
CA LEU A 99 9.35 -15.16 12.81
C LEU A 99 9.67 -14.03 11.81
N LYS A 100 10.66 -14.23 10.94
CA LYS A 100 10.98 -13.25 9.88
C LYS A 100 9.82 -13.11 8.89
N GLY A 101 9.29 -14.23 8.40
CA GLY A 101 8.19 -14.20 7.43
C GLY A 101 6.90 -13.61 8.00
N SER A 102 6.57 -13.87 9.27
CA SER A 102 5.41 -13.23 9.92
C SER A 102 5.60 -11.73 10.10
N ALA A 103 6.81 -11.27 10.48
CA ALA A 103 7.12 -9.85 10.56
C ALA A 103 7.02 -9.15 9.20
N GLU A 104 7.44 -9.80 8.12
CA GLU A 104 7.27 -9.30 6.75
C GLU A 104 5.81 -9.27 6.31
N ALA A 105 5.01 -10.30 6.65
CA ALA A 105 3.57 -10.31 6.38
C ALA A 105 2.85 -9.14 7.10
N CYS A 106 3.24 -8.83 8.34
CA CYS A 106 2.71 -7.66 9.05
C CYS A 106 3.04 -6.34 8.34
N LYS A 107 4.24 -6.20 7.76
CA LYS A 107 4.61 -5.01 6.98
C LYS A 107 3.75 -4.90 5.71
N ASP A 108 3.54 -6.00 5.00
CA ASP A 108 2.69 -6.00 3.81
C ASP A 108 1.23 -5.68 4.12
N LEU A 109 0.71 -6.14 5.27
CA LEU A 109 -0.62 -5.75 5.74
C LEU A 109 -0.73 -4.24 6.02
N GLN A 110 0.33 -3.62 6.56
CA GLN A 110 0.36 -2.16 6.76
C GLN A 110 0.42 -1.39 5.43
N ASP A 111 1.21 -1.90 4.48
CA ASP A 111 1.30 -1.31 3.14
C ASP A 111 -0.03 -1.49 2.37
N LEU A 112 -0.72 -2.63 2.54
CA LEU A 112 -2.06 -2.88 2.00
C LEU A 112 -3.09 -1.91 2.57
N ASP A 113 -3.09 -1.71 3.89
CA ASP A 113 -4.02 -0.77 4.55
C ASP A 113 -3.84 0.65 4.02
N ALA A 114 -2.59 1.10 3.86
CA ALA A 114 -2.28 2.38 3.26
C ALA A 114 -2.76 2.48 1.80
N ALA A 115 -2.56 1.43 1.00
CA ALA A 115 -3.00 1.37 -0.39
C ALA A 115 -4.54 1.43 -0.52
N ILE A 116 -5.27 0.71 0.34
CA ILE A 116 -6.74 0.72 0.36
C ILE A 116 -7.28 2.11 0.75
N VAL A 117 -6.65 2.78 1.73
CA VAL A 117 -7.04 4.16 2.10
C VAL A 117 -6.85 5.12 0.92
N GLN A 118 -5.74 5.01 0.18
CA GLN A 118 -5.53 5.85 -1.01
C GLN A 118 -6.53 5.53 -2.12
N GLN A 119 -6.76 4.24 -2.40
CA GLN A 119 -7.76 3.78 -3.36
C GLN A 119 -9.16 4.33 -3.04
N ALA A 120 -9.55 4.36 -1.75
CA ALA A 120 -10.82 4.94 -1.32
C ALA A 120 -10.88 6.45 -1.59
N ARG A 121 -9.78 7.18 -1.36
CA ARG A 121 -9.69 8.62 -1.67
C ARG A 121 -9.80 8.91 -3.16
N ASP A 122 -9.14 8.12 -4.01
CA ASP A 122 -9.21 8.31 -5.46
C ASP A 122 -10.60 8.06 -6.02
N ARG A 123 -11.37 7.18 -5.35
CA ARG A 123 -12.78 6.92 -5.63
C ARG A 123 -13.72 7.97 -5.04
N GLY A 124 -13.19 9.01 -4.38
CA GLY A 124 -13.96 10.10 -3.81
C GLY A 124 -14.71 9.74 -2.52
N VAL A 125 -14.34 8.65 -1.84
CA VAL A 125 -14.94 8.29 -0.55
C VAL A 125 -14.56 9.34 0.50
N LYS A 126 -15.54 9.80 1.28
CA LYS A 126 -15.29 10.83 2.30
C LYS A 126 -14.40 10.27 3.41
N VAL A 127 -13.50 11.10 3.93
CA VAL A 127 -12.58 10.70 5.02
C VAL A 127 -13.34 10.20 6.26
N ALA A 128 -14.51 10.77 6.56
CA ALA A 128 -15.36 10.32 7.65
C ALA A 128 -15.84 8.87 7.47
N ASP A 129 -16.19 8.47 6.24
CA ASP A 129 -16.66 7.12 5.92
C ASP A 129 -15.49 6.12 6.00
N ILE A 130 -14.30 6.51 5.52
CA ILE A 130 -13.06 5.72 5.68
C ILE A 130 -12.76 5.51 7.16
N ALA A 131 -12.85 6.58 7.96
CA ALA A 131 -12.60 6.54 9.39
C ALA A 131 -13.59 5.62 10.12
N ALA A 132 -14.88 5.71 9.78
CA ALA A 132 -15.93 4.85 10.31
C ALA A 132 -15.68 3.37 9.96
N ALA A 133 -15.37 3.06 8.69
CA ALA A 133 -15.07 1.70 8.26
C ALA A 133 -13.86 1.09 8.99
N ARG A 134 -12.89 1.93 9.40
CA ARG A 134 -11.69 1.50 10.13
C ARG A 134 -11.82 1.62 11.66
N ASN A 135 -12.98 2.02 12.18
CA ASN A 135 -13.22 2.28 13.61
C ASN A 135 -12.18 3.23 14.24
N ILE A 136 -11.85 4.31 13.54
CA ILE A 136 -10.92 5.36 14.00
C ILE A 136 -11.48 6.76 13.74
N SER A 137 -10.87 7.78 14.34
CA SER A 137 -11.24 9.17 14.07
C SER A 137 -10.73 9.66 12.70
N ALA A 138 -11.45 10.57 12.05
CA ALA A 138 -11.01 11.19 10.80
C ALA A 138 -9.65 11.91 10.91
N ASP A 139 -9.38 12.57 12.03
CA ASP A 139 -8.07 13.20 12.32
C ASP A 139 -6.92 12.17 12.27
N LYS A 140 -7.16 10.98 12.83
CA LYS A 140 -6.22 9.87 12.77
C LYS A 140 -6.00 9.37 11.34
N VAL A 141 -7.04 9.30 10.50
CA VAL A 141 -6.89 8.95 9.09
C VAL A 141 -5.96 9.93 8.37
N SER A 142 -6.11 11.23 8.61
CA SER A 142 -5.27 12.26 8.01
C SER A 142 -3.83 12.22 8.53
N ARG A 143 -3.64 11.95 9.84
CA ARG A 143 -2.32 11.90 10.49
C ARG A 143 -1.51 10.66 10.10
N ASP A 144 -2.14 9.49 10.13
CA ASP A 144 -1.45 8.20 9.96
C ASP A 144 -1.26 7.84 8.47
N TRP A 145 -2.13 8.35 7.59
CA TRP A 145 -2.08 8.12 6.14
C TRP A 145 -2.12 9.42 5.32
N PRO A 146 -1.13 10.31 5.44
CA PRO A 146 -1.01 11.45 4.52
C PRO A 146 -0.63 10.95 3.12
N ALA A 147 -1.15 11.59 2.06
CA ALA A 147 -0.96 11.16 0.67
C ALA A 147 0.53 10.91 0.33
N ASP A 148 1.41 11.86 0.66
CA ASP A 148 2.85 11.74 0.40
C ASP A 148 3.51 10.57 1.15
N SER A 149 2.98 10.16 2.30
CA SER A 149 3.51 8.98 3.00
C SER A 149 3.11 7.69 2.29
N ILE A 150 1.95 7.64 1.65
CA ILE A 150 1.48 6.45 0.95
C ILE A 150 2.34 6.25 -0.30
N ASP A 151 2.55 7.30 -1.10
CA ASP A 151 3.41 7.25 -2.28
C ASP A 151 4.85 6.83 -1.94
N ARG A 152 5.41 7.36 -0.84
CA ARG A 152 6.72 6.94 -0.35
C ARG A 152 6.77 5.47 0.03
N ARG A 153 5.75 4.95 0.73
CA ARG A 153 5.66 3.51 1.06
C ARG A 153 5.56 2.65 -0.19
N MET A 154 4.75 3.08 -1.16
CA MET A 154 4.61 2.40 -2.45
C MET A 154 5.95 2.26 -3.17
N ASN A 155 6.68 3.37 -3.30
CA ASN A 155 8.00 3.40 -3.94
C ASN A 155 9.03 2.57 -3.16
N GLN A 156 9.06 2.69 -1.82
CA GLN A 156 9.95 1.88 -0.98
C GLN A 156 9.68 0.38 -1.11
N ARG A 157 8.41 -0.04 -1.20
CA ARG A 157 8.06 -1.45 -1.41
C ARG A 157 8.55 -1.95 -2.77
N GLN A 158 8.38 -1.16 -3.82
CA GLN A 158 8.88 -1.50 -5.16
C GLN A 158 10.41 -1.66 -5.15
N GLN A 159 11.13 -0.78 -4.45
CA GLN A 159 12.58 -0.88 -4.27
C GLN A 159 12.99 -2.14 -3.49
N ARG A 160 12.28 -2.50 -2.41
CA ARG A 160 12.56 -3.73 -1.66
C ARG A 160 12.40 -4.98 -2.54
N ARG A 161 11.40 -4.97 -3.44
CA ARG A 161 11.16 -6.09 -4.36
C ARG A 161 12.23 -6.21 -5.44
N SER A 162 12.68 -5.09 -6.01
CA SER A 162 13.71 -5.14 -7.05
C SER A 162 15.05 -5.67 -6.53
N VAL A 163 15.37 -5.44 -5.25
CA VAL A 163 16.58 -6.00 -4.61
C VAL A 163 16.49 -7.52 -4.48
N VAL A 164 15.34 -8.05 -4.06
CA VAL A 164 15.15 -9.50 -3.86
C VAL A 164 15.08 -10.26 -5.19
N HIS A 165 14.51 -9.64 -6.23
CA HIS A 165 14.39 -10.23 -7.56
C HIS A 165 15.59 -9.99 -8.46
N ARG A 166 16.71 -9.40 -7.98
CA ARG A 166 17.94 -9.38 -8.75
C ARG A 166 18.44 -10.84 -8.84
N PRO A 167 18.32 -11.51 -10.00
CA PRO A 167 18.78 -12.89 -10.10
C PRO A 167 20.27 -12.88 -9.77
N ALA A 168 20.69 -13.71 -8.83
CA ALA A 168 22.08 -13.85 -8.38
C ALA A 168 23.01 -14.46 -9.46
N GLY A 169 22.68 -14.27 -10.75
CA GLY A 169 23.23 -15.03 -11.86
C GLY A 169 23.19 -14.27 -13.18
N SER A 170 23.53 -12.99 -13.19
CA SER A 170 24.40 -12.53 -14.28
C SER A 170 25.80 -12.52 -13.69
N PRO A 171 26.60 -13.61 -13.81
CA PRO A 171 28.03 -13.43 -13.78
C PRO A 171 28.29 -12.35 -14.83
N ASP A 172 28.73 -11.20 -14.35
CA ASP A 172 29.47 -10.27 -15.18
C ASP A 172 30.61 -11.15 -15.74
N VAL A 173 30.41 -11.64 -16.97
CA VAL A 173 31.50 -12.23 -17.73
C VAL A 173 32.42 -11.07 -17.91
N ALA A 174 33.33 -10.95 -16.96
CA ALA A 174 34.49 -10.12 -17.00
C ALA A 174 35.16 -10.42 -18.33
N ASN A 175 34.89 -9.56 -19.31
CA ASN A 175 35.82 -9.27 -20.36
C ASN A 175 36.91 -8.38 -19.74
N GLU A 176 37.48 -8.81 -18.61
CA GLU A 176 38.76 -8.33 -18.11
C GLU A 176 39.82 -9.10 -18.89
N PRO A 177 40.58 -8.43 -19.78
CA PRO A 177 41.80 -9.01 -20.27
C PRO A 177 42.73 -9.25 -19.07
N LEU A 178 43.02 -10.52 -18.80
CA LEU A 178 44.01 -10.99 -17.83
C LEU A 178 45.33 -10.23 -18.02
N HIS A 179 45.56 -9.17 -17.23
CA HIS A 179 46.86 -8.56 -17.09
C HIS A 179 47.59 -9.26 -15.95
N LEU A 180 48.44 -10.22 -16.32
CA LEU A 180 49.31 -10.97 -15.42
C LEU A 180 50.20 -10.01 -14.60
N PRO A 181 50.37 -10.24 -13.27
CA PRO A 181 51.29 -9.47 -12.45
C PRO A 181 52.72 -9.90 -12.75
N GLY A 182 53.39 -9.12 -13.59
CA GLY A 182 54.81 -9.24 -13.88
C GLY A 182 55.63 -8.18 -13.14
N ARG A 183 56.40 -8.67 -12.16
CA ARG A 183 57.70 -8.12 -11.70
C ARG A 183 57.69 -6.85 -10.83
N TYR A 184 58.11 -7.10 -9.59
CA TYR A 184 58.81 -6.15 -8.72
C TYR A 184 59.89 -5.37 -9.48
N LEU A 185 59.85 -4.04 -9.38
CA LEU A 185 61.03 -3.19 -9.36
C LEU A 185 60.90 -2.24 -8.15
N PRO A 186 61.82 -2.30 -7.17
CA PRO A 186 61.92 -1.27 -6.15
C PRO A 186 62.75 -0.12 -6.73
N GLY A 187 62.14 1.05 -6.85
CA GLY A 187 62.76 2.23 -7.41
C GLY A 187 62.23 3.47 -6.72
N GLU A 188 63.10 4.08 -5.94
CA GLU A 188 62.94 5.27 -5.13
C GLU A 188 62.44 6.47 -5.93
N GLY A 189 61.64 7.33 -5.28
CA GLY A 189 61.13 8.55 -5.91
C GLY A 189 60.44 9.46 -4.92
N LEU A 190 61.24 10.12 -4.09
CA LEU A 190 60.85 11.30 -3.30
C LEU A 190 60.34 12.40 -4.24
N GLY A 191 59.25 13.06 -3.86
CA GLY A 191 58.79 14.26 -4.54
C GLY A 191 57.57 14.92 -3.87
N PRO A 192 57.74 16.07 -3.19
CA PRO A 192 56.66 16.86 -2.62
C PRO A 192 56.18 17.95 -3.60
N GLY A 193 54.87 18.22 -3.63
CA GLY A 193 54.28 19.39 -4.29
C GLY A 193 52.80 19.43 -3.96
N LEU A 194 52.36 20.18 -2.94
CA LEU A 194 52.08 21.61 -2.96
C LEU A 194 51.20 22.06 -4.14
N SER A 195 50.17 22.82 -3.74
CA SER A 195 49.51 23.90 -4.47
C SER A 195 48.15 23.56 -5.10
N GLY A 196 47.12 24.27 -4.61
CA GLY A 196 45.78 24.25 -5.16
C GLY A 196 44.77 25.00 -4.28
N TYR A 197 45.09 26.24 -3.90
CA TYR A 197 44.18 27.18 -3.23
C TYR A 197 43.11 27.73 -4.20
N GLY A 198 41.93 28.02 -3.65
CA GLY A 198 40.84 28.84 -4.21
C GLY A 198 39.51 28.43 -3.55
N ARG A 199 38.93 29.09 -2.53
CA ARG A 199 38.50 30.50 -2.38
C ARG A 199 37.79 31.00 -3.65
N ASP A 200 36.60 31.62 -3.64
CA ASP A 200 35.87 32.26 -2.56
C ASP A 200 34.44 32.62 -3.02
N SER A 201 33.53 32.70 -2.04
CA SER A 201 32.46 33.71 -1.81
C SER A 201 31.43 34.12 -2.88
N THR A 202 30.17 34.01 -2.46
CA THR A 202 29.17 35.12 -2.35
C THR A 202 27.90 34.55 -1.71
N GLU A 203 27.73 34.61 -0.38
CA GLU A 203 27.10 35.71 0.39
C GLU A 203 25.76 36.19 -0.18
N GLY A 204 24.67 35.78 0.49
CA GLY A 204 23.34 36.38 0.39
C GLY A 204 22.76 36.52 1.81
N PRO A 205 22.20 37.69 2.18
CA PRO A 205 21.88 38.04 3.57
C PRO A 205 20.55 37.44 4.08
N PRO A 206 20.38 37.29 5.41
CA PRO A 206 19.13 36.84 6.03
C PRO A 206 18.12 38.00 6.19
N PRO A 207 16.80 37.75 6.06
CA PRO A 207 15.80 38.71 6.51
C PRO A 207 15.66 38.69 8.03
N THR A 208 15.85 39.86 8.63
CA THR A 208 15.53 40.23 10.02
C THR A 208 14.13 40.86 10.10
N GLY A 209 13.48 40.66 11.25
CA GLY A 209 12.21 41.29 11.66
C GLY A 209 11.00 40.38 11.43
N ASP A 210 10.08 40.16 12.36
CA ASP A 210 9.83 40.79 13.65
C ASP A 210 8.93 39.84 14.48
N SER A 211 9.31 39.65 15.73
CA SER A 211 8.45 39.84 16.90
C SER A 211 6.99 39.34 16.84
N CYS A 212 6.69 38.21 17.48
CA CYS A 212 5.45 38.05 18.25
C CYS A 212 5.64 37.12 19.47
N PRO A 213 5.07 37.47 20.63
CA PRO A 213 5.40 36.91 21.93
C PRO A 213 4.71 35.57 22.23
N TYR A 214 5.42 34.72 22.95
CA TYR A 214 4.85 33.58 23.70
C TYR A 214 3.86 34.08 24.77
N PRO A 215 2.79 33.31 25.02
CA PRO A 215 2.36 33.03 26.37
C PRO A 215 2.68 31.57 26.72
N SER A 216 3.49 31.43 27.77
CA SER A 216 3.66 30.24 28.57
C SER A 216 2.32 29.71 29.09
N ASP A 217 2.15 28.39 29.05
CA ASP A 217 1.54 27.55 30.10
C ASP A 217 0.86 26.32 29.50
N ARG A 218 1.59 25.20 29.47
CA ARG A 218 0.95 23.88 29.60
C ARG A 218 1.91 22.86 30.23
N PRO A 219 1.55 22.27 31.39
CA PRO A 219 2.45 21.43 32.15
C PRO A 219 2.68 20.07 31.49
N ALA A 220 3.93 19.62 31.58
CA ALA A 220 4.40 18.30 31.22
C ALA A 220 3.64 17.20 32.00
N ARG A 221 2.70 16.51 31.34
CA ARG A 221 2.20 15.23 31.83
C ARG A 221 3.22 14.14 31.54
N ARG A 222 4.02 13.83 32.56
CA ARG A 222 4.77 12.57 32.65
C ARG A 222 3.80 11.38 32.53
N PRO A 223 4.02 10.40 31.64
CA PRO A 223 3.35 9.12 31.80
C PRO A 223 3.98 8.40 33.00
N ARG A 224 3.17 8.18 34.05
CA ARG A 224 3.51 7.26 35.14
C ARG A 224 3.69 5.86 34.55
N CYS A 225 4.88 5.28 34.74
CA CYS A 225 5.06 3.84 34.71
C CYS A 225 4.38 3.28 35.96
N SER A 226 3.18 2.71 35.81
CA SER A 226 2.64 1.79 36.81
C SER A 226 3.21 0.40 36.54
N SER A 227 3.96 -0.08 37.52
CA SER A 227 4.37 -1.47 37.67
C SER A 227 3.17 -2.38 37.93
N ALA A 228 3.36 -3.66 37.56
CA ALA A 228 2.59 -4.85 37.93
C ALA A 228 1.20 -5.06 37.30
N SER A 229 1.14 -5.98 36.32
CA SER A 229 0.38 -7.23 36.54
C SER A 229 0.88 -8.32 35.57
N LEU A 230 1.40 -9.40 36.16
CA LEU A 230 1.81 -10.63 35.49
C LEU A 230 0.55 -11.43 35.12
N ALA A 231 0.00 -11.18 33.94
CA ALA A 231 -0.83 -12.10 33.13
C ALA A 231 -1.47 -11.30 32.00
N GLY A 232 -0.74 -11.09 30.91
CA GLY A 232 -1.26 -10.40 29.73
C GLY A 232 -0.58 -10.91 28.46
N PRO A 233 -1.29 -10.97 27.32
CA PRO A 233 -0.76 -11.52 26.08
C PRO A 233 0.44 -10.71 25.61
N VAL A 234 1.39 -11.39 24.96
CA VAL A 234 2.56 -10.77 24.34
C VAL A 234 2.09 -9.86 23.21
N VAL A 235 1.96 -8.57 23.50
CA VAL A 235 1.61 -7.55 22.50
C VAL A 235 2.88 -7.18 21.73
N CYS A 236 2.97 -7.62 20.47
CA CYS A 236 3.94 -7.09 19.52
C CYS A 236 3.72 -5.59 19.32
N ARG A 237 4.57 -4.75 19.94
CA ARG A 237 4.51 -3.28 19.88
C ARG A 237 4.54 -2.69 18.46
N GLY A 238 4.91 -3.46 17.43
CA GLY A 238 4.94 -3.04 16.03
C GLY A 238 3.66 -3.26 15.22
N CYS A 239 2.69 -4.02 15.75
CA CYS A 239 1.44 -4.36 15.07
C CYS A 239 0.26 -3.84 15.88
N ARG A 240 0.21 -2.53 16.12
CA ARG A 240 -0.84 -1.90 16.92
C ARG A 240 -2.09 -1.64 16.07
N ASN A 241 -2.62 -2.68 15.42
CA ASN A 241 -4.04 -2.73 15.08
C ASN A 241 -4.70 -3.66 16.09
N VAL A 242 -5.51 -3.06 16.95
CA VAL A 242 -6.41 -3.77 17.84
C VAL A 242 -7.43 -4.47 16.94
N TYR A 243 -7.13 -5.70 16.53
CA TYR A 243 -8.19 -6.66 16.30
C TYR A 243 -8.76 -6.92 17.69
N THR A 244 -9.83 -6.22 18.04
CA THR A 244 -10.75 -6.71 19.06
C THR A 244 -11.10 -8.12 18.62
N SER A 245 -10.53 -9.09 19.33
CA SER A 245 -10.96 -10.47 19.29
C SER A 245 -12.48 -10.47 19.43
N LEU A 246 -13.17 -10.84 18.36
CA LEU A 246 -14.53 -11.35 18.43
C LEU A 246 -14.45 -12.65 19.24
N THR A 247 -14.32 -12.53 20.56
CA THR A 247 -14.76 -13.59 21.45
C THR A 247 -16.27 -13.65 21.29
N PRO A 248 -16.85 -14.76 20.83
CA PRO A 248 -18.30 -14.90 20.80
C PRO A 248 -18.82 -14.67 22.22
N ASP A 249 -19.85 -13.82 22.33
CA ASP A 249 -20.54 -13.56 23.59
C ASP A 249 -21.09 -14.90 24.12
N PRO A 250 -20.69 -15.37 25.31
CA PRO A 250 -21.17 -16.63 25.86
C PRO A 250 -22.66 -16.60 26.26
N ARG A 251 -23.42 -15.55 25.92
CA ARG A 251 -24.83 -15.38 26.26
C ARG A 251 -25.81 -15.41 25.09
N GLU A 252 -25.42 -15.85 23.90
CA GLU A 252 -26.41 -16.16 22.87
C GLU A 252 -27.14 -17.48 23.20
N PRO A 253 -28.47 -17.47 23.41
CA PRO A 253 -29.24 -18.69 23.60
C PRO A 253 -29.17 -19.52 22.33
N ARG A 254 -28.66 -20.74 22.46
CA ARG A 254 -28.67 -21.74 21.39
C ARG A 254 -30.12 -21.97 20.97
N HIS A 255 -30.47 -21.58 19.75
CA HIS A 255 -31.67 -22.09 19.10
C HIS A 255 -31.45 -23.58 18.83
N GLU A 256 -32.00 -24.42 19.70
CA GLU A 256 -32.14 -25.85 19.49
C GLU A 256 -33.08 -26.04 18.28
N GLY A 257 -32.48 -26.36 17.14
CA GLY A 257 -33.23 -26.84 15.97
C GLY A 257 -33.88 -28.19 16.28
N PRO A 258 -35.02 -28.52 15.65
CA PRO A 258 -35.74 -29.74 15.92
C PRO A 258 -34.89 -30.98 15.59
N VAL A 259 -34.78 -31.86 16.59
CA VAL A 259 -34.17 -33.18 16.49
C VAL A 259 -34.92 -34.01 15.44
N PRO A 260 -34.26 -34.52 14.39
CA PRO A 260 -34.91 -35.44 13.47
C PRO A 260 -35.17 -36.77 14.19
N ALA A 261 -36.45 -37.14 14.23
CA ALA A 261 -36.91 -38.39 14.80
C ALA A 261 -36.27 -39.60 14.11
N ASP A 262 -35.94 -40.58 14.95
CA ASP A 262 -35.55 -41.94 14.64
C ASP A 262 -36.12 -42.50 13.33
N ARG A 263 -35.23 -42.89 12.41
CA ARG A 263 -35.56 -43.92 11.43
C ARG A 263 -34.86 -45.21 11.81
N ALA A 264 -35.63 -46.01 12.52
CA ALA A 264 -35.30 -47.35 12.98
C ALA A 264 -34.75 -48.25 11.86
N VAL A 265 -33.73 -48.98 12.28
CA VAL A 265 -33.23 -50.26 11.79
C VAL A 265 -34.36 -51.20 11.35
N ARG A 266 -34.26 -51.73 10.13
CA ARG A 266 -34.70 -53.10 9.82
C ARG A 266 -33.61 -53.83 9.07
N GLN A 267 -32.81 -54.56 9.86
CA GLN A 267 -32.10 -55.75 9.41
C GLN A 267 -33.13 -56.81 8.99
N GLY A 268 -32.98 -57.36 7.80
CA GLY A 268 -33.69 -58.55 7.32
C GLY A 268 -32.67 -59.56 6.83
N HIS A 269 -32.39 -60.56 7.66
CA HIS A 269 -31.54 -61.72 7.37
C HIS A 269 -32.26 -62.78 6.51
N ALA A 270 -31.46 -63.43 5.65
CA ALA A 270 -31.53 -64.84 5.20
C ALA A 270 -32.70 -65.21 4.25
N ARG A 271 -32.52 -65.98 3.17
CA ARG A 271 -32.04 -67.38 3.12
C ARG A 271 -31.82 -67.85 1.66
N ARG A 272 -30.96 -68.86 1.57
CA ARG A 272 -30.69 -69.87 0.52
C ARG A 272 -31.74 -70.09 -0.57
N GLY A 273 -31.22 -70.26 -1.78
CA GLY A 273 -31.74 -71.05 -2.91
C GLY A 273 -30.58 -71.32 -3.84
#